data_AF-A0A5K1E219-F1
#
_entry.id   AF-A0A5K1E219-F1
#
_cell.length_a   1.000
_cell.length_b   1.000
_cell.length_c   1.000
_cell.angle_alpha   90.00
_cell.angle_beta   90.00
_cell.angle_gamma   90.00
#
_symmetry.space_group_name_H-M   'P 1'
#
loop_
_entity.id
_entity.type
_entity.pdbx_description
1 polymer ?
#
loop_
_entity_poly.entity_id
_entity_poly.type
_entity_poly.pdbx_seq_one_letter_code
_entity_poly.pdbx_strand_id
1 'polypeptide(L)'
;VRWLRMGYTNFTEFSKDQEYLISLTREEDGGFDYVEGAIVMGANGCNSNSNGNNWRLSPFKDFPQFEATEDTIFYCLEAGKYYMNSTDQNLVDE
;
A
#
# COMPACT_ATOMS: atom_id res chain seq x y z
N VAL A 1 1.30 -11.05 9.44
CA VAL A 1 0.83 -10.23 8.29
C VAL A 1 2.04 -9.69 7.55
N ARG A 2 2.02 -9.65 6.21
CA ARG A 2 2.98 -8.90 5.40
C ARG A 2 2.28 -7.73 4.74
N TRP A 3 2.97 -6.60 4.68
CA TRP A 3 2.48 -5.33 4.14
C TRP A 3 3.38 -4.90 2.98
N LEU A 4 2.78 -4.44 1.91
CA LEU A 4 3.42 -3.87 0.73
C LEU A 4 2.86 -2.46 0.51
N ARG A 5 3.74 -1.52 0.17
CA ARG A 5 3.34 -0.20 -0.34
C ARG A 5 4.06 0.06 -1.66
N MET A 6 3.39 0.70 -2.61
CA MET A 6 3.90 1.04 -3.93
C MET A 6 3.59 2.49 -4.26
N GLY A 7 4.58 3.20 -4.79
CA GLY A 7 4.46 4.60 -5.18
C GLY A 7 4.21 4.77 -6.66
N TYR A 8 3.29 5.67 -7.01
CA TYR A 8 2.94 6.02 -8.38
C TYR A 8 2.96 7.54 -8.57
N THR A 9 3.35 7.98 -9.76
CA THR A 9 3.24 9.38 -10.22
C THR A 9 2.11 9.55 -11.24
N ASN A 10 1.59 8.45 -11.78
CA ASN A 10 0.51 8.43 -12.77
C ASN A 10 -0.76 7.82 -12.16
N PHE A 11 -1.85 8.60 -12.11
CA PHE A 11 -3.12 8.14 -11.54
C PHE A 11 -3.70 6.95 -12.30
N THR A 12 -3.54 6.91 -13.62
CA THR A 12 -4.11 5.85 -14.47
C THR A 12 -3.44 4.50 -14.17
N GLU A 13 -2.13 4.50 -13.93
CA GLU A 13 -1.39 3.29 -13.55
C GLU A 13 -1.78 2.86 -12.14
N PHE A 14 -1.84 3.80 -11.20
CA PHE A 14 -2.28 3.55 -9.83
C PHE A 14 -3.67 2.93 -9.76
N SER A 15 -4.67 3.53 -10.42
CA SER A 15 -6.05 3.07 -10.35
C SER A 15 -6.22 1.71 -11.02
N LYS A 16 -5.55 1.51 -12.17
CA LYS A 16 -5.59 0.24 -12.89
C LYS A 16 -5.00 -0.90 -12.06
N ASP A 17 -3.86 -0.68 -11.42
CA ASP A 17 -3.24 -1.70 -10.57
C ASP A 17 -4.06 -1.95 -9.30
N GLN A 18 -4.64 -0.91 -8.69
CA GLN A 18 -5.52 -1.06 -7.54
C GLN A 18 -6.76 -1.90 -7.88
N GLU A 19 -7.45 -1.59 -8.96
CA GLU A 19 -8.61 -2.35 -9.43
C GLU A 19 -8.24 -3.79 -9.76
N TYR A 20 -7.08 -4.00 -10.40
CA TYR A 20 -6.59 -5.35 -10.68
C TYR A 20 -6.35 -6.14 -9.40
N LEU A 21 -5.65 -5.58 -8.40
CA LEU A 21 -5.39 -6.28 -7.14
C LEU A 21 -6.68 -6.62 -6.37
N ILE A 22 -7.69 -5.76 -6.44
CA ILE A 22 -9.02 -6.01 -5.85
C ILE A 22 -9.74 -7.15 -6.58
N SER A 23 -9.55 -7.27 -7.90
CA SER A 23 -10.21 -8.31 -8.70
C SER A 23 -9.67 -9.72 -8.44
N LEU A 24 -8.47 -9.85 -7.87
CA LEU A 24 -7.87 -11.14 -7.56
C LEU A 24 -8.54 -11.76 -6.35
N THR A 25 -9.08 -12.97 -6.51
CA THR A 25 -9.67 -13.70 -5.38
C THR A 25 -8.55 -14.25 -4.48
N ARG A 26 -8.82 -14.30 -3.17
CA ARG A 26 -7.85 -14.81 -2.18
C ARG A 26 -7.51 -16.29 -2.42
N GLU A 27 -8.49 -17.09 -2.85
CA GLU A 27 -8.40 -18.55 -2.92
C GLU A 27 -7.81 -19.05 -4.24
N GLU A 28 -8.11 -18.39 -5.38
CA GLU A 28 -7.71 -18.89 -6.70
C GLU A 28 -6.47 -18.18 -7.24
N ASP A 29 -6.39 -16.86 -7.09
CA ASP A 29 -5.36 -16.04 -7.74
C ASP A 29 -4.32 -15.49 -6.76
N GLY A 30 -4.40 -15.90 -5.50
CA GLY A 30 -3.50 -15.42 -4.46
C GLY A 30 -3.67 -13.93 -4.16
N GLY A 31 -4.90 -13.42 -4.24
CA GLY A 31 -5.26 -12.04 -3.90
C GLY A 31 -4.77 -11.57 -2.53
N PHE A 32 -4.84 -10.25 -2.35
CA PHE A 32 -4.52 -9.60 -1.08
C PHE A 32 -5.76 -9.59 -0.17
N ASP A 33 -5.52 -9.64 1.14
CA ASP A 33 -6.60 -9.55 2.13
C ASP A 33 -7.01 -8.10 2.41
N TYR A 34 -6.19 -7.16 1.98
CA TYR A 34 -6.36 -5.73 2.16
C TYR A 34 -5.75 -5.01 0.96
N VAL A 35 -6.51 -4.10 0.37
CA VAL A 35 -6.05 -3.18 -0.68
C VAL A 35 -6.66 -1.83 -0.41
N GLU A 36 -5.83 -0.81 -0.22
CA GLU A 36 -6.23 0.59 -0.05
C GLU A 36 -5.30 1.51 -0.84
N GLY A 37 -5.64 2.81 -0.89
CA GLY A 37 -4.74 3.78 -1.48
C GLY A 37 -4.93 5.18 -0.94
N ALA A 38 -3.86 5.97 -1.03
CA ALA A 38 -3.81 7.34 -0.53
C ALA A 38 -3.19 8.29 -1.56
N ILE A 39 -3.67 9.53 -1.56
CA ILE A 39 -3.08 10.64 -2.31
C ILE A 39 -2.11 11.38 -1.38
N VAL A 40 -0.90 11.60 -1.86
CA VAL A 40 0.21 12.20 -1.11
C VAL A 40 0.69 13.43 -1.85
N MET A 41 0.61 14.61 -1.22
CA MET A 41 1.12 15.86 -1.81
C MET A 41 2.59 16.09 -1.44
N GLY A 42 3.41 16.56 -2.39
CA GLY A 42 4.86 16.67 -2.26
C GLY A 42 5.35 17.50 -1.07
N ALA A 43 4.73 18.65 -0.80
CA ALA A 43 5.14 19.54 0.30
C ALA A 43 4.94 18.95 1.70
N ASN A 44 3.84 18.23 1.94
CA ASN A 44 3.42 17.81 3.29
C ASN A 44 3.52 16.30 3.46
N GLY A 45 3.22 15.57 2.41
CA GLY A 45 3.25 14.13 2.35
C GLY A 45 4.60 13.57 1.96
N CYS A 46 5.59 14.39 1.56
CA CYS A 46 6.99 13.96 1.45
C CYS A 46 7.96 14.58 2.49
N ASN A 47 7.48 15.48 3.35
CA ASN A 47 8.31 16.15 4.37
C ASN A 47 7.89 15.78 5.79
N SER A 48 6.62 15.42 6.02
CA SER A 48 6.04 15.39 7.36
C SER A 48 6.80 14.51 8.36
N ASN A 49 7.60 15.20 9.17
CA ASN A 49 7.73 14.95 10.61
C ASN A 49 6.69 15.80 11.37
N SER A 50 5.61 16.21 10.69
CA SER A 50 4.61 17.16 11.16
C SER A 50 3.21 16.55 10.97
N ASN A 51 2.69 15.99 12.06
CA ASN A 51 1.35 15.42 12.21
C ASN A 51 1.04 14.15 11.39
N GLY A 52 1.44 13.01 11.94
CA GLY A 52 0.72 11.73 11.82
C GLY A 52 0.87 10.95 10.51
N ASN A 53 1.28 11.58 9.41
CA ASN A 53 1.44 10.87 8.14
C ASN A 53 2.87 10.30 8.03
N ASN A 54 3.06 9.13 8.63
CA ASN A 54 4.32 8.39 8.71
C ASN A 54 4.70 7.65 7.41
N TRP A 55 4.48 8.27 6.25
CA TRP A 55 4.78 7.63 4.95
C TRP A 55 6.29 7.29 4.80
N ARG A 56 7.19 8.05 5.46
CA ARG A 56 8.63 7.74 5.58
C ARG A 56 8.99 6.57 6.50
N LEU A 57 8.06 6.05 7.30
CA LEU A 57 8.33 4.88 8.17
C LEU A 57 8.19 3.55 7.42
N SER A 58 7.81 3.58 6.15
CA SER A 58 7.90 2.40 5.28
C SER A 58 9.36 2.19 4.86
N PRO A 59 9.88 0.94 4.72
CA PRO A 59 11.30 0.67 4.46
C PRO A 59 11.80 1.18 3.09
N PHE A 60 10.96 1.85 2.31
CA PHE A 60 11.32 2.52 1.06
C PHE A 60 12.10 3.82 1.35
N LYS A 61 13.34 3.67 1.83
CA LYS A 61 14.37 4.71 1.80
C LYS A 61 14.63 5.24 0.37
N ASP A 62 14.21 4.47 -0.63
CA ASP A 62 14.49 4.69 -2.04
C ASP A 62 13.27 5.19 -2.83
N PHE A 63 12.25 5.75 -2.15
CA PHE A 63 11.34 6.62 -2.90
C PHE A 63 12.21 7.70 -3.54
N PRO A 64 12.21 7.85 -4.87
CA PRO A 64 13.13 8.78 -5.49
C PRO A 64 12.87 10.12 -4.82
N GLN A 65 13.94 10.79 -4.38
CA GLN A 65 13.89 12.22 -4.11
C GLN A 65 13.61 12.89 -5.46
N PHE A 66 12.40 12.71 -5.97
CA PHE A 66 11.83 13.58 -6.97
C PHE A 66 11.88 14.96 -6.32
N GLU A 67 12.35 15.94 -7.08
CA GLU A 67 12.25 17.37 -6.77
C GLU A 67 10.76 17.72 -6.68
N ALA A 68 10.12 17.25 -5.60
CA ALA A 68 8.70 17.34 -5.37
C ALA A 68 8.41 18.79 -4.98
N THR A 69 7.80 19.51 -5.90
CA THR A 69 7.26 20.85 -5.64
C THR A 69 6.00 20.74 -4.79
N GLU A 70 5.52 21.87 -4.27
CA GLU A 70 4.30 21.88 -3.44
C GLU A 70 3.07 21.32 -4.16
N ASP A 71 3.04 21.46 -5.50
CA ASP A 71 1.95 21.01 -6.36
C ASP A 71 2.09 19.56 -6.85
N THR A 72 3.16 18.86 -6.46
CA THR A 72 3.38 17.49 -6.91
C THR A 72 2.45 16.52 -6.19
N ILE A 73 1.72 15.70 -6.94
CA ILE A 73 0.83 14.66 -6.42
C ILE A 73 1.45 13.29 -6.66
N PHE A 74 1.47 12.47 -5.62
CA PHE A 74 1.83 11.06 -5.67
C PHE A 74 0.67 10.20 -5.18
N TYR A 75 0.63 8.95 -5.64
CA TYR A 75 -0.35 7.97 -5.22
C TYR A 75 0.38 6.80 -4.55
N CYS A 76 -0.13 6.38 -3.39
CA CYS A 76 0.40 5.25 -2.65
C CYS A 76 -0.64 4.13 -2.66
N LEU A 77 -0.29 2.97 -3.19
CA LEU A 77 -1.09 1.75 -3.13
C LEU A 77 -0.58 0.91 -1.96
N GLU A 78 -1.45 0.59 -1.01
CA GLU A 78 -1.12 -0.26 0.14
C GLU A 78 -1.86 -1.59 0.04
N ALA A 79 -1.13 -2.70 0.21
CA ALA A 79 -1.69 -4.04 0.16
C ALA A 79 -1.18 -4.91 1.31
N GLY A 80 -2.07 -5.72 1.89
CA GLY A 80 -1.79 -6.57 3.05
C GLY A 80 -2.14 -8.03 2.79
N LYS A 81 -1.31 -8.95 3.30
CA LYS A 81 -1.58 -10.39 3.27
C LYS A 81 -1.43 -11.03 4.64
N TYR A 82 -2.48 -11.67 5.12
CA TYR A 82 -2.51 -12.43 6.36
C TYR A 82 -2.14 -13.89 6.06
N TYR A 83 -1.13 -14.37 6.76
CA TYR A 83 -0.79 -15.78 6.78
C TYR A 83 -1.48 -16.38 8.00
N MET A 84 -2.35 -17.36 7.79
CA MET A 84 -2.78 -18.23 8.88
C MET A 84 -1.58 -19.10 9.27
N ASN A 85 -1.30 -19.18 10.56
CA ASN A 85 -0.37 -20.18 11.06
C ASN A 85 -1.08 -21.53 10.93
N SER A 86 -0.42 -22.55 10.38
CA SER A 86 -0.99 -23.88 10.17
C SER A 86 -1.43 -24.60 11.46
N THR A 87 -1.24 -23.97 12.63
CA THR A 87 -1.66 -24.46 13.95
C THR A 87 -3.13 -24.12 14.27
N ASP A 88 -3.74 -23.13 13.60
CA ASP A 88 -5.12 -22.69 13.90
C ASP A 88 -6.21 -23.47 13.15
N GLN A 89 -5.85 -24.41 12.28
CA GLN A 89 -6.83 -25.22 11.52
C GLN A 89 -7.49 -26.36 12.34
N ASN A 90 -7.06 -26.60 13.59
CA ASN A 90 -7.56 -27.70 14.41
C ASN A 90 -8.52 -27.28 15.54
N LEU A 91 -9.06 -26.06 15.53
CA LEU A 91 -9.90 -25.54 16.63
C LEU A 91 -11.37 -25.29 16.26
N VAL A 92 -11.86 -25.84 15.16
CA VAL A 92 -13.28 -25.73 14.80
C VAL A 92 -13.84 -27.10 14.39
N ASP A 93 -13.92 -28.00 15.37
CA ASP A 93 -14.85 -29.12 15.40
C ASP A 93 -15.40 -29.22 16.84
N GLU A 94 -16.49 -28.50 17.13
CA GLU A 94 -17.43 -28.77 18.24
C GLU A 94 -18.87 -28.59 17.75
#